data_AF-A0A0G1UGI9-F1
#
_entry.id   AF-A0A0G1UGI9-F1
#
_cell.length_a   1.000
_cell.length_b   1.000
_cell.length_c   1.000
_cell.angle_alpha   90.00
_cell.angle_beta   90.00
_cell.angle_gamma   90.00
#
_symmetry.space_group_name_H-M   'P 1'
#
loop_
_entity.id
_entity.type
_entity.pdbx_description
1 polymer ?
#
loop_
_entity_poly.entity_id
_entity_poly.type
_entity_poly.pdbx_seq_one_letter_code
_entity_poly.pdbx_strand_id
1 'polypeptide(L)'
;MQTRTLNISLPSELVKEMDSMAKQEYATRSDFIRQAIIEKINNRSRWNDIFTYGQKIGKKMGIKSEEDVYKIFQEYRREKRSGSRGN
;
A
#
# COMPACT_ATOMS: atom_id res chain seq x y z
N MET A 1 -2.73 11.03 -24.02
CA MET A 1 -3.84 10.59 -23.13
C MET A 1 -4.97 11.59 -23.27
N GLN A 2 -6.22 11.14 -23.42
CA GLN A 2 -7.36 12.07 -23.38
C GLN A 2 -7.56 12.56 -21.94
N THR A 3 -7.72 13.87 -21.78
CA THR A 3 -8.01 14.50 -20.48
C THR A 3 -9.46 14.98 -20.46
N ARG A 4 -10.10 14.87 -19.30
CA ARG A 4 -11.45 15.41 -19.05
C ARG A 4 -11.36 16.41 -17.92
N THR A 5 -11.90 17.61 -18.12
CA THR A 5 -12.01 18.62 -17.07
C THR A 5 -13.06 18.21 -16.05
N LEU A 6 -12.72 18.36 -14.76
CA LEU A 6 -13.62 18.12 -13.64
C LEU A 6 -13.84 19.45 -12.90
N ASN A 7 -15.09 19.71 -12.52
CA ASN A 7 -15.42 20.79 -11.59
C ASN A 7 -15.69 20.18 -10.22
N ILE A 8 -14.95 20.63 -9.20
CA ILE A 8 -15.03 20.12 -7.84
C ILE A 8 -15.06 21.28 -6.86
N SER A 9 -15.81 21.13 -5.77
CA SER A 9 -15.80 22.06 -4.65
C SER A 9 -14.97 21.48 -3.51
N LEU A 10 -14.08 22.28 -2.94
CA LEU A 10 -13.21 21.90 -1.82
C LEU A 10 -13.28 22.97 -0.73
N PRO A 11 -13.10 22.60 0.56
CA PRO A 11 -12.97 23.58 1.63
C PRO A 11 -11.84 24.58 1.34
N SER A 12 -12.06 25.87 1.66
CA SER A 12 -11.09 26.94 1.39
C SER A 12 -9.72 26.66 2.00
N GLU A 13 -9.70 26.15 3.24
CA GLU A 13 -8.45 25.84 3.94
C GLU A 13 -7.67 24.71 3.26
N LEU A 14 -8.36 23.70 2.75
CA LEU A 14 -7.73 22.61 1.99
C LEU A 14 -7.12 23.12 0.68
N VAL A 15 -7.78 24.07 0.00
CA VAL A 15 -7.23 24.69 -1.22
C VAL A 15 -5.95 25.46 -0.91
N LYS A 16 -5.90 26.19 0.20
CA LYS A 16 -4.69 26.93 0.62
C LYS A 16 -3.52 25.98 0.92
N GLU A 17 -3.79 24.87 1.62
CA GLU A 17 -2.78 23.88 1.95
C GLU A 17 -2.24 23.21 0.67
N MET A 18 -3.14 22.79 -0.22
CA MET A 18 -2.80 22.25 -1.53
C MET A 18 -1.92 23.21 -2.34
N ASP A 19 -2.27 24.51 -2.38
CA ASP A 19 -1.48 25.51 -3.10
C ASP A 19 -0.07 25.66 -2.56
N SER A 20 0.07 25.65 -1.23
CA SER A 20 1.36 25.72 -0.57
C SER A 20 2.22 24.51 -0.93
N MET A 21 1.66 23.31 -0.87
CA MET A 21 2.37 22.06 -1.19
C MET A 21 2.74 22.00 -2.68
N ALA A 22 1.79 22.27 -3.58
CA ALA A 22 2.04 22.26 -5.02
C ALA A 22 3.15 23.26 -5.39
N LYS A 23 3.19 24.44 -4.75
CA LYS A 23 4.26 25.41 -4.95
C LYS A 23 5.62 24.91 -4.48
N GLN A 24 5.68 24.22 -3.34
CA GLN A 24 6.92 23.62 -2.83
C GLN A 24 7.48 22.54 -3.77
N GLU A 25 6.60 21.82 -4.46
CA GLU A 25 6.94 20.75 -5.41
C GLU A 25 7.12 21.25 -6.84
N TYR A 26 7.05 22.57 -7.09
CA TYR A 26 7.04 23.17 -8.44
C TYR A 26 5.96 22.56 -9.37
N ALA A 27 4.83 22.15 -8.80
CA ALA A 27 3.73 21.49 -9.47
C ALA A 27 2.50 22.40 -9.61
N THR A 28 1.61 22.09 -10.56
CA THR A 28 0.30 22.76 -10.65
C THR A 28 -0.73 22.09 -9.73
N ARG A 29 -1.83 22.78 -9.41
CA ARG A 29 -2.98 22.18 -8.68
C ARG A 29 -3.47 20.90 -9.35
N SER A 30 -3.56 20.92 -10.68
CA SER A 30 -4.01 19.78 -11.48
C SER A 30 -3.05 18.60 -11.39
N ASP A 31 -1.73 18.86 -11.33
CA ASP A 31 -0.73 17.81 -11.16
C ASP A 31 -0.78 17.22 -9.76
N PHE A 32 -0.87 18.06 -8.74
CA PHE A 32 -1.00 17.63 -7.34
C PHE A 32 -2.23 16.74 -7.15
N ILE A 33 -3.41 17.18 -7.60
CA ILE A 33 -4.66 16.40 -7.51
C ILE A 33 -4.54 15.08 -8.29
N ARG A 34 -3.94 15.11 -9.48
CA ARG A 34 -3.75 13.90 -10.30
C ARG A 34 -2.85 12.90 -9.59
N GLN A 35 -1.72 13.35 -9.05
CA GLN A 35 -0.78 12.49 -8.32
C GLN A 35 -1.45 11.89 -7.08
N ALA A 36 -2.17 12.69 -6.29
CA ALA A 36 -2.90 12.20 -5.12
C ALA A 36 -3.94 11.13 -5.49
N ILE A 37 -4.68 11.30 -6.60
CA ILE A 37 -5.65 10.30 -7.09
C ILE A 37 -4.93 9.02 -7.54
N ILE A 38 -3.84 9.15 -8.32
CA ILE A 38 -3.04 8.01 -8.78
C ILE A 38 -2.51 7.22 -7.57
N GLU A 39 -1.94 7.92 -6.60
CA GLU A 39 -1.42 7.30 -5.37
C GLU A 39 -2.53 6.58 -4.61
N LYS A 40 -3.70 7.22 -4.46
CA LYS A 40 -4.85 6.61 -3.78
C LYS A 40 -5.32 5.33 -4.47
N ILE A 41 -5.41 5.34 -5.79
CA ILE A 41 -5.80 4.17 -6.60
C ILE A 41 -4.76 3.07 -6.47
N ASN A 42 -3.49 3.40 -6.65
CA ASN A 42 -2.38 2.45 -6.61
C ASN A 42 -2.23 1.82 -5.24
N ASN A 43 -2.31 2.61 -4.17
CA ASN A 43 -2.27 2.10 -2.80
C ASN A 43 -3.43 1.13 -2.57
N ARG A 44 -4.65 1.47 -3.01
CA ARG A 44 -5.80 0.57 -2.86
C ARG A 44 -5.64 -0.73 -3.66
N SER A 45 -5.19 -0.65 -4.92
CA SER A 45 -4.97 -1.84 -5.76
C SER A 45 -3.88 -2.73 -5.18
N ARG A 46 -2.73 -2.15 -4.84
CA ARG A 46 -1.58 -2.87 -4.30
C ARG A 46 -1.92 -3.58 -2.99
N TRP A 47 -2.67 -2.94 -2.09
CA TRP A 47 -3.16 -3.60 -0.89
C TRP A 47 -4.05 -4.78 -1.25
N ASN A 48 -5.01 -4.60 -2.16
CA ASN A 48 -5.88 -5.68 -2.60
C ASN A 48 -5.11 -6.86 -3.21
N ASP A 49 -4.06 -6.58 -4.00
CA ASP A 49 -3.21 -7.60 -4.61
C ASP A 49 -2.40 -8.36 -3.54
N ILE A 50 -1.81 -7.65 -2.57
CA ILE A 50 -1.10 -8.24 -1.43
C ILE A 50 -2.03 -9.16 -0.63
N PHE A 51 -3.23 -8.68 -0.29
CA PHE A 51 -4.22 -9.46 0.46
C PHE A 51 -4.71 -10.68 -0.34
N THR A 52 -5.00 -10.51 -1.63
CA THR A 52 -5.43 -11.61 -2.51
C THR A 52 -4.35 -12.67 -2.62
N TYR A 53 -3.10 -12.26 -2.81
CA TYR A 53 -1.96 -13.17 -2.85
C TYR A 53 -1.78 -13.90 -1.52
N GLY A 54 -1.82 -13.18 -0.39
CA GLY A 54 -1.72 -13.77 0.95
C GLY A 54 -2.83 -14.80 1.22
N GLN A 55 -4.08 -14.49 0.87
CA GLN A 55 -5.20 -15.42 0.99
C GLN A 55 -5.01 -16.67 0.13
N LYS A 56 -4.51 -16.51 -1.11
CA LYS A 56 -4.21 -17.64 -2.00
C LYS A 56 -3.14 -18.55 -1.42
N ILE A 57 -2.07 -17.99 -0.86
CA ILE A 57 -0.99 -18.75 -0.21
C ILE A 57 -1.51 -19.43 1.07
N GLY A 58 -2.24 -18.71 1.92
CA GLY A 58 -2.83 -19.27 3.14
C GLY A 58 -3.74 -20.45 2.87
N LYS A 59 -4.62 -20.34 1.86
CA LYS A 59 -5.46 -21.47 1.40
C LYS A 59 -4.64 -22.65 0.91
N LYS A 60 -3.61 -22.40 0.09
CA LYS A 60 -2.72 -23.47 -0.43
C LYS A 60 -1.96 -24.17 0.70
N MET A 61 -1.56 -23.44 1.74
CA MET A 61 -0.85 -23.96 2.90
C MET A 61 -1.78 -24.53 3.98
N GLY A 62 -3.10 -24.46 3.78
CA GLY A 62 -4.08 -24.94 4.77
C GLY A 62 -4.10 -24.15 6.07
N ILE A 63 -3.63 -22.90 6.07
CA ILE A 63 -3.63 -22.01 7.24
C ILE A 63 -5.08 -21.57 7.51
N LYS A 64 -5.58 -21.86 8.71
CA LYS A 64 -6.99 -21.58 9.09
C LYS A 64 -7.10 -20.56 10.23
N SER A 65 -6.01 -20.29 10.92
CA SER A 65 -5.96 -19.45 12.11
C SER A 65 -4.64 -18.68 12.21
N GLU A 66 -4.63 -17.64 13.04
CA GLU A 66 -3.39 -16.90 13.34
C GLU A 66 -2.39 -17.79 14.09
N GLU A 67 -2.87 -18.70 14.94
CA GLU A 67 -2.04 -19.65 15.66
C GLU A 67 -1.23 -20.55 14.72
N ASP A 68 -1.80 -20.95 13.58
CA ASP A 68 -1.10 -21.73 12.56
C ASP A 68 0.07 -20.94 11.95
N VAL A 69 -0.12 -19.63 11.73
CA VAL A 69 0.93 -18.73 11.25
C VAL A 69 2.06 -18.63 12.28
N TYR A 70 1.71 -18.45 13.56
CA TYR A 70 2.72 -18.40 14.63
C TYR A 70 3.54 -19.67 14.73
N LYS A 71 2.93 -20.85 14.56
CA LYS A 71 3.65 -22.13 14.56
C LYS A 71 4.66 -22.22 13.41
N ILE A 72 4.23 -21.92 12.19
CA ILE A 72 5.10 -21.91 11.00
C ILE A 72 6.28 -20.95 11.21
N PHE A 73 6.03 -19.76 11.75
CA PHE A 73 7.07 -18.77 12.02
C PHE A 73 8.07 -19.22 13.09
N GLN A 74 7.59 -19.84 14.17
CA GLN A 74 8.42 -20.39 15.24
C GLN A 74 9.31 -21.55 14.74
N GLU A 75 8.76 -22.42 13.89
CA GLU A 75 9.51 -23.49 13.23
C GLU A 75 10.61 -22.94 12.33
N TYR A 76 10.27 -22.00 11.43
CA TYR A 76 11.25 -21.34 10.56
C TYR A 76 12.38 -20.64 11.36
N ARG A 77 12.04 -19.94 12.44
CA ARG A 77 13.05 -19.30 13.31
C ARG A 77 13.94 -20.32 14.01
N ARG A 78 13.39 -21.46 14.43
CA ARG A 78 14.17 -22.55 15.05
C ARG A 78 15.16 -23.14 14.04
N GLU A 79 14.71 -23.44 12.83
CA GLU A 79 15.56 -23.96 11.74
C GLU A 79 16.70 -23.00 11.37
N LYS A 80 16.41 -21.69 11.27
CA LYS A 80 17.45 -20.69 11.00
C LYS A 80 18.48 -20.57 12.13
N ARG A 81 18.07 -20.74 13.38
CA ARG A 81 18.96 -20.69 14.56
C ARG A 81 19.77 -21.98 14.77
N SER A 82 19.28 -23.12 14.30
CA SER A 82 20.05 -24.37 14.28
C SER A 82 21.02 -24.43 13.10
N GLY A 83 20.63 -23.91 11.93
CA GLY A 83 21.52 -23.81 10.76
C GLY A 83 22.69 -22.83 10.93
N SER A 84 22.55 -21.81 11.77
CA SER A 84 23.63 -20.86 12.08
C SER A 84 24.64 -21.35 13.14
N ARG A 85 24.43 -22.55 13.72
CA ARG A 85 25.38 -23.17 14.68
C ARG A 85 26.25 -24.28 14.04
N GLY A 86 26.11 -24.50 12.73
CA GLY A 86 26.80 -25.56 11.99
C GLY A 86 27.86 -25.06 11.00
N ASN A 87 28.39 -23.84 11.17
CA ASN A 87 29.50 -23.33 10.36
C ASN A 87 30.54 -22.65 11.27
#